data_AF-A0A316QFK3-F1
#
_entry.id   AF-A0A316QFK3-F1
#
_cell.length_a   1.000
_cell.length_b   1.000
_cell.length_c   1.000
_cell.angle_alpha   90.00
_cell.angle_beta   90.00
_cell.angle_gamma   90.00
#
_symmetry.space_group_name_H-M   'P 1'
#
loop_
_entity.id
_entity.type
_entity.pdbx_description
1 polymer ?
#
loop_
_entity_poly.entity_id
_entity_poly.type
_entity_poly.pdbx_seq_one_letter_code
_entity_poly.pdbx_strand_id
1 'polypeptide(L)'
;MMEEKKIIFVCTGNTCRSPMAEAVLRSEFKRLNIGDVSVFSAGLEPSKNGNINPHSAAVLSENGLSIENFASRALDEEMLTNAYAVICMTDSQRDILMDMRWNLLRRTGLSEIENNVYSFSDIAGYEIPDPFGRDKECYRLTYTKIAGGMAAIIAKLFPELSAAESAQAAEKEKQENPVREKEREATVKPRKPRAKPRKRVARSGTERMSSAKKSTAKKASAKMKAAKKSSASVVFAEKEKKSKD
;
A
#
# COMPACT_ATOMS: atom_id res chain seq x y z
N MET A 1 4.52 6.11 -32.34
CA MET A 1 3.28 5.80 -31.59
C MET A 1 3.73 5.42 -30.20
N MET A 2 3.28 6.13 -29.16
CA MET A 2 3.59 5.74 -27.79
C MET A 2 2.83 4.43 -27.53
N GLU A 3 3.51 3.43 -26.99
CA GLU A 3 2.90 2.13 -26.71
C GLU A 3 1.98 2.27 -25.48
N GLU A 4 0.74 1.77 -25.59
CA GLU A 4 -0.23 1.83 -24.51
C GLU A 4 0.24 0.96 -23.34
N LYS A 5 0.48 1.58 -22.17
CA LYS A 5 0.93 0.86 -20.97
C LYS A 5 -0.27 0.18 -20.30
N LYS A 6 -0.21 -1.14 -20.12
CA LYS A 6 -1.27 -1.93 -19.47
C LYS A 6 -0.91 -2.25 -18.02
N ILE A 7 -1.69 -1.76 -17.06
CA ILE A 7 -1.53 -2.06 -15.63
C ILE A 7 -2.63 -3.02 -15.20
N ILE A 8 -2.26 -4.12 -14.54
CA ILE A 8 -3.20 -5.17 -14.16
C ILE A 8 -3.16 -5.38 -12.64
N PHE A 9 -4.29 -5.18 -11.98
CA PHE A 9 -4.43 -5.55 -10.57
C PHE A 9 -4.90 -7.00 -10.42
N VAL A 10 -4.23 -7.78 -9.58
CA VAL A 10 -4.56 -9.20 -9.36
C VAL A 10 -4.95 -9.44 -7.91
N CYS A 11 -6.07 -10.12 -7.72
CA CYS A 11 -6.42 -10.73 -6.43
C CYS A 11 -6.86 -12.19 -6.64
N THR A 12 -7.44 -12.84 -5.63
CA THR A 12 -7.89 -14.23 -5.78
C THR A 12 -9.10 -14.32 -6.69
N GLY A 13 -10.23 -13.75 -6.26
CA GLY A 13 -11.53 -13.95 -6.93
C GLY A 13 -11.89 -12.97 -8.04
N ASN A 14 -11.11 -11.89 -8.24
CA ASN A 14 -11.48 -10.75 -9.10
C ASN A 14 -12.89 -10.21 -8.87
N THR A 15 -13.32 -10.10 -7.62
CA THR A 15 -14.63 -9.53 -7.27
C THR A 15 -14.56 -8.43 -6.23
N CYS A 16 -13.49 -8.39 -5.44
CA CYS A 16 -13.37 -7.50 -4.28
C CYS A 16 -12.24 -6.48 -4.45
N ARG A 17 -11.00 -6.90 -4.16
CA ARG A 17 -9.83 -6.02 -4.05
C ARG A 17 -9.35 -5.48 -5.41
N SER A 18 -9.11 -6.35 -6.39
CA SER A 18 -8.57 -5.91 -7.68
C SER A 18 -9.51 -5.01 -8.50
N PRO A 19 -10.84 -5.23 -8.53
CA PRO A 19 -11.74 -4.28 -9.17
C PRO A 19 -11.73 -2.91 -8.46
N MET A 20 -11.72 -2.89 -7.13
CA MET A 20 -11.61 -1.63 -6.39
C MET A 20 -10.33 -0.87 -6.75
N ALA A 21 -9.19 -1.55 -6.84
CA ALA A 21 -7.93 -0.94 -7.24
C ALA A 21 -7.96 -0.40 -8.69
N GLU A 22 -8.57 -1.13 -9.62
CA GLU A 22 -8.79 -0.69 -11.00
C GLU A 22 -9.58 0.62 -11.06
N ALA A 23 -10.73 0.68 -10.37
CA ALA A 23 -11.59 1.86 -10.36
C ALA A 23 -10.85 3.10 -9.81
N VAL A 24 -10.14 2.92 -8.70
CA VAL A 24 -9.42 4.02 -8.04
C VAL A 24 -8.28 4.52 -8.93
N LEU A 25 -7.44 3.63 -9.47
CA LEU A 25 -6.32 4.07 -10.30
C LEU A 25 -6.78 4.75 -11.60
N ARG A 26 -7.85 4.25 -12.24
CA ARG A 26 -8.46 4.93 -13.39
C ARG A 26 -8.92 6.35 -13.05
N SER A 27 -9.54 6.53 -11.88
CA SER A 27 -9.95 7.84 -11.40
C SER A 27 -8.76 8.76 -11.19
N GLU A 28 -7.67 8.27 -10.59
CA GLU A 28 -6.44 9.04 -10.39
C GLU A 28 -5.79 9.44 -11.71
N PHE A 29 -5.71 8.55 -12.69
CA PHE A 29 -5.19 8.88 -14.02
C PHE A 29 -6.02 9.92 -14.74
N LYS A 30 -7.36 9.82 -14.65
CA LYS A 30 -8.25 10.85 -15.18
C LYS A 30 -8.04 12.19 -14.48
N ARG A 31 -7.88 12.20 -13.16
CA ARG A 31 -7.64 13.41 -12.35
C ARG A 31 -6.30 14.07 -12.69
N LEU A 32 -5.26 13.28 -12.93
CA LEU A 32 -3.92 13.72 -13.28
C LEU A 32 -3.70 13.95 -14.79
N ASN A 33 -4.73 13.71 -15.59
CA ASN A 33 -4.68 13.80 -17.06
C ASN A 33 -3.57 12.96 -17.68
N ILE A 34 -3.37 11.74 -17.16
CA ILE A 34 -2.41 10.76 -17.65
C ILE A 34 -3.09 9.95 -18.78
N GLY A 35 -2.58 10.11 -20.00
CA GLY A 35 -3.03 9.37 -21.19
C GLY A 35 -2.21 8.11 -21.46
N ASP A 36 -2.60 7.34 -22.47
CA ASP A 36 -1.89 6.16 -22.98
C ASP A 36 -1.63 5.04 -21.93
N VAL A 37 -2.48 4.98 -20.90
CA VAL A 37 -2.44 3.94 -19.87
C VAL A 37 -3.82 3.30 -19.73
N SER A 38 -3.86 1.98 -19.86
CA SER A 38 -5.04 1.17 -19.61
C SER A 38 -4.89 0.39 -18.32
N VAL A 39 -5.91 0.45 -17.46
CA VAL A 39 -5.94 -0.27 -16.17
C VAL A 39 -6.97 -1.37 -16.23
N PHE A 40 -6.59 -2.58 -15.85
CA PHE A 40 -7.45 -3.76 -15.80
C PHE A 40 -7.33 -4.46 -14.44
N SER A 41 -8.22 -5.40 -14.19
CA SER A 41 -8.12 -6.33 -13.08
C SER A 41 -8.37 -7.77 -13.52
N ALA A 42 -7.76 -8.70 -12.79
CA ALA A 42 -7.89 -10.13 -12.99
C ALA A 42 -7.84 -10.89 -11.66
N GLY A 43 -8.08 -12.20 -11.75
CA GLY A 43 -8.12 -13.13 -10.63
C GLY A 43 -7.26 -14.36 -10.88
N LEU A 44 -6.62 -14.87 -9.82
CA LEU A 44 -5.97 -16.18 -9.85
C LEU A 44 -7.01 -17.31 -9.95
N GLU A 45 -8.15 -17.14 -9.29
CA GLU A 45 -9.28 -18.07 -9.30
C GLU A 45 -10.58 -17.23 -9.37
N PRO A 46 -10.91 -16.69 -10.56
CA PRO A 46 -12.00 -15.74 -10.72
C PRO A 46 -13.37 -16.35 -10.38
N SER A 47 -14.28 -15.50 -9.88
CA SER A 47 -15.65 -15.93 -9.62
C SER A 47 -16.38 -16.31 -10.90
N LYS A 48 -17.06 -17.45 -10.88
CA LYS A 48 -17.91 -17.94 -11.99
C LYS A 48 -19.11 -17.03 -12.29
N ASN A 49 -19.54 -16.23 -11.31
CA ASN A 49 -20.69 -15.35 -11.46
C ASN A 49 -20.37 -14.11 -12.30
N GLY A 50 -19.09 -13.84 -12.60
CA GLY A 50 -18.66 -12.70 -13.42
C GLY A 50 -18.81 -11.33 -12.75
N ASN A 51 -19.66 -11.20 -11.74
CA ASN A 51 -20.01 -9.90 -11.18
C ASN A 51 -19.04 -9.45 -10.08
N ILE A 52 -18.87 -8.12 -9.99
CA ILE A 52 -18.22 -7.49 -8.84
C ILE A 52 -19.02 -7.81 -7.56
N ASN A 53 -18.32 -7.93 -6.43
CA ASN A 53 -18.98 -8.12 -5.15
C ASN A 53 -19.89 -6.90 -4.83
N PRO A 54 -21.13 -7.11 -4.38
CA PRO A 54 -22.06 -6.02 -4.08
C PRO A 54 -21.53 -5.00 -3.07
N HIS A 55 -20.77 -5.45 -2.06
CA HIS A 55 -20.15 -4.53 -1.09
C HIS A 55 -19.04 -3.70 -1.73
N SER A 56 -18.23 -4.29 -2.61
CA SER A 56 -17.23 -3.54 -3.39
C SER A 56 -17.87 -2.51 -4.30
N ALA A 57 -18.92 -2.88 -5.03
CA ALA A 57 -19.67 -1.94 -5.87
C ALA A 57 -20.28 -0.80 -5.05
N ALA A 58 -20.87 -1.11 -3.89
CA ALA A 58 -21.45 -0.10 -3.01
C ALA A 58 -20.38 0.87 -2.47
N VAL A 59 -19.22 0.37 -2.05
CA VAL A 59 -18.12 1.22 -1.55
C VAL A 59 -17.53 2.09 -2.66
N LEU A 60 -17.39 1.57 -3.88
CA LEU A 60 -16.99 2.39 -5.03
C LEU A 60 -18.00 3.51 -5.27
N SER A 61 -19.29 3.19 -5.30
CA SER A 61 -20.35 4.17 -5.51
C SER A 61 -20.41 5.24 -4.41
N GLU A 62 -20.17 4.87 -3.15
CA GLU A 62 -20.05 5.82 -2.02
C GLU A 62 -18.93 6.86 -2.24
N ASN A 63 -17.90 6.51 -3.02
CA ASN A 63 -16.77 7.37 -3.35
C ASN A 63 -16.88 8.00 -4.74
N GLY A 64 -18.06 7.93 -5.38
CA GLY A 64 -18.28 8.49 -6.71
C GLY A 64 -17.57 7.73 -7.84
N LEU A 65 -17.18 6.48 -7.58
CA LEU A 65 -16.49 5.62 -8.54
C LEU A 65 -17.41 4.49 -9.03
N SER A 66 -17.17 4.05 -10.26
CA SER A 66 -17.84 2.90 -10.86
C SER A 66 -16.90 2.16 -11.80
N ILE A 67 -17.23 0.91 -12.12
CA ILE A 67 -16.57 0.15 -13.19
C ILE A 67 -17.64 -0.28 -14.16
N GLU A 68 -17.66 0.36 -15.33
CA GLU A 68 -18.57 0.00 -16.40
C GLU A 68 -18.09 -1.28 -17.09
N ASN A 69 -19.05 -2.11 -17.53
CA ASN A 69 -18.79 -3.35 -18.25
C ASN A 69 -17.82 -4.31 -17.53
N PHE A 70 -17.87 -4.31 -16.19
CA PHE A 70 -17.05 -5.19 -15.38
C PHE A 70 -17.46 -6.65 -15.59
N ALA A 71 -16.48 -7.51 -15.86
CA ALA A 71 -16.61 -8.96 -15.84
C ALA A 71 -15.35 -9.56 -15.21
N SER A 72 -15.55 -10.33 -14.16
CA SER A 72 -14.51 -11.11 -13.48
C SER A 72 -13.85 -12.06 -14.47
N ARG A 73 -12.52 -12.00 -14.56
CA ARG A 73 -11.73 -12.76 -15.54
C ARG A 73 -10.51 -13.42 -14.90
N ALA A 74 -10.09 -14.53 -15.47
CA ALA A 74 -8.86 -15.19 -15.08
C ALA A 74 -7.67 -14.35 -15.57
N LEU A 75 -6.59 -14.35 -14.80
CA LEU A 75 -5.31 -13.90 -15.32
C LEU A 75 -4.76 -14.98 -16.27
N ASP A 76 -4.38 -14.58 -17.48
CA ASP A 76 -3.79 -15.46 -18.48
C ASP A 76 -2.33 -15.09 -18.80
N GLU A 77 -1.65 -15.96 -19.57
CA GLU A 77 -0.25 -15.79 -19.95
C GLU A 77 -0.05 -14.55 -20.85
N GLU A 78 -1.05 -14.18 -21.66
CA GLU A 78 -0.98 -13.01 -22.55
C GLU A 78 -1.02 -11.70 -21.73
N MET A 79 -1.93 -11.61 -20.76
CA MET A 79 -2.03 -10.51 -19.81
C MET A 79 -0.71 -10.34 -19.04
N LEU A 80 -0.11 -11.44 -18.56
CA LEU A 80 1.18 -11.40 -17.86
C LEU A 80 2.33 -10.92 -18.74
N THR A 81 2.33 -11.30 -20.01
CA THR A 81 3.41 -10.95 -20.97
C THR A 81 3.30 -9.51 -21.44
N ASN A 82 2.09 -9.05 -21.74
CA ASN A 82 1.82 -7.73 -22.32
C ASN A 82 1.58 -6.64 -21.28
N ALA A 83 1.54 -6.98 -19.98
CA ALA A 83 1.40 -6.00 -18.92
C ALA A 83 2.68 -5.15 -18.78
N TYR A 84 2.49 -3.84 -18.72
CA TYR A 84 3.51 -2.92 -18.23
C TYR A 84 3.81 -3.19 -16.75
N ALA A 85 2.77 -3.43 -15.95
CA ALA A 85 2.91 -3.83 -14.54
C ALA A 85 1.74 -4.70 -14.08
N VAL A 86 2.04 -5.69 -13.24
CA VAL A 86 1.07 -6.55 -12.58
C VAL A 86 1.19 -6.34 -11.08
N ILE A 87 0.14 -5.83 -10.43
CA ILE A 87 0.15 -5.48 -9.01
C ILE A 87 -0.78 -6.40 -8.24
N CYS A 88 -0.20 -7.17 -7.33
CA CYS A 88 -0.90 -8.12 -6.48
C CYS A 88 -1.33 -7.46 -5.16
N MET A 89 -2.40 -7.96 -4.53
CA MET A 89 -2.87 -7.42 -3.26
C MET A 89 -2.04 -7.85 -2.06
N THR A 90 -1.39 -9.02 -2.16
CA THR A 90 -0.55 -9.63 -1.12
C THR A 90 0.74 -10.18 -1.71
N ASP A 91 1.73 -10.39 -0.87
CA ASP A 91 3.04 -10.95 -1.21
C ASP A 91 2.89 -12.40 -1.69
N SER A 92 2.05 -13.19 -1.03
CA SER A 92 1.81 -14.58 -1.47
C SER A 92 1.22 -14.67 -2.88
N GLN A 93 0.38 -13.71 -3.28
CA GLN A 93 -0.13 -13.66 -4.66
C GLN A 93 0.97 -13.29 -5.66
N ARG A 94 1.86 -12.38 -5.28
CA ARG A 94 3.04 -12.02 -6.09
C ARG A 94 3.95 -13.23 -6.27
N ASP A 95 4.24 -13.98 -5.21
CA ASP A 95 5.15 -15.13 -5.28
C ASP A 95 4.61 -16.22 -6.22
N ILE A 96 3.31 -16.52 -6.16
CA ILE A 96 2.65 -17.43 -7.11
C ILE A 96 2.79 -16.93 -8.55
N LEU A 97 2.58 -15.63 -8.77
CA LEU A 97 2.69 -15.04 -10.10
C LEU A 97 4.11 -14.95 -10.61
N MET A 98 5.09 -14.79 -9.73
CA MET A 98 6.51 -14.89 -10.09
C MET A 98 6.85 -16.27 -10.60
N ASP A 99 6.37 -17.32 -9.93
CA ASP A 99 6.59 -18.69 -10.38
C ASP A 99 5.92 -18.94 -11.74
N MET A 100 4.68 -18.48 -11.93
CA MET A 100 3.98 -18.56 -13.22
C MET A 100 4.73 -17.82 -14.32
N ARG A 101 5.16 -16.58 -14.06
CA ARG A 101 5.93 -15.76 -15.00
C ARG A 101 7.27 -16.41 -15.34
N TRP A 102 8.01 -16.87 -14.34
CA TRP A 102 9.31 -17.50 -14.54
C TRP A 102 9.19 -18.78 -15.38
N ASN A 103 8.14 -19.57 -15.16
CA ASN A 103 7.83 -20.72 -16.02
C ASN A 103 7.52 -20.32 -17.47
N LEU A 104 6.75 -19.24 -17.65
CA LEU A 104 6.43 -18.70 -18.97
C LEU A 104 7.69 -18.23 -19.71
N LEU A 105 8.53 -17.41 -19.08
CA LEU A 105 9.76 -16.87 -19.69
C LEU A 105 10.74 -17.98 -20.09
N ARG A 106 10.87 -19.04 -19.27
CA ARG A 106 11.69 -20.21 -19.63
C ARG A 106 11.17 -20.96 -20.84
N ARG A 107 9.84 -21.08 -20.99
CA ARG A 107 9.20 -21.77 -22.12
C ARG A 107 9.29 -20.97 -23.41
N THR A 108 9.23 -19.64 -23.33
CA THR A 108 9.23 -18.74 -24.50
C THR A 108 10.62 -18.27 -24.92
N GLY A 109 11.67 -18.57 -24.14
CA GLY A 109 13.03 -18.11 -24.41
C GLY A 109 13.26 -16.64 -24.08
N LEU A 110 12.37 -16.03 -23.30
CA LEU A 110 12.38 -14.60 -22.96
C LEU A 110 12.98 -14.34 -21.56
N SER A 111 13.97 -15.14 -21.13
CA SER A 111 14.51 -15.11 -19.77
C SER A 111 15.13 -13.78 -19.32
N GLU A 112 15.34 -12.84 -20.25
CA GLU A 112 15.95 -11.53 -20.00
C GLU A 112 14.95 -10.40 -19.77
N ILE A 113 13.63 -10.64 -19.84
CA ILE A 113 12.64 -9.58 -19.61
C ILE A 113 12.63 -9.12 -18.15
N GLU A 114 12.69 -7.80 -17.95
CA GLU A 114 12.63 -7.15 -16.64
C GLU A 114 11.39 -7.60 -15.84
N ASN A 115 11.52 -7.67 -14.52
CA ASN A 115 10.42 -8.06 -13.66
C ASN A 115 9.32 -6.97 -13.63
N ASN A 116 8.11 -7.32 -14.07
CA ASN A 116 6.94 -6.45 -14.09
C ASN A 116 5.87 -6.85 -13.05
N VAL A 117 6.13 -7.84 -12.19
CA VAL A 117 5.19 -8.29 -11.16
C VAL A 117 5.60 -7.68 -9.82
N TYR A 118 4.64 -7.09 -9.11
CA TYR A 118 4.84 -6.45 -7.82
C TYR A 118 3.69 -6.82 -6.88
N SER A 119 3.91 -6.74 -5.58
CA SER A 119 2.81 -6.67 -4.62
C SER A 119 2.55 -5.23 -4.21
N PHE A 120 1.38 -5.00 -3.61
CA PHE A 120 1.05 -3.73 -2.98
C PHE A 120 2.06 -3.38 -1.87
N SER A 121 2.60 -4.40 -1.18
CA SER A 121 3.60 -4.23 -0.13
C SER A 121 4.95 -3.74 -0.67
N ASP A 122 5.39 -4.21 -1.84
CA ASP A 122 6.65 -3.75 -2.47
C ASP A 122 6.67 -2.25 -2.72
N ILE A 123 5.50 -1.69 -3.02
CA ILE A 123 5.37 -0.31 -3.50
C ILE A 123 4.88 0.61 -2.38
N ALA A 124 3.82 0.23 -1.68
CA ALA A 124 3.17 1.05 -0.65
C ALA A 124 3.60 0.68 0.78
N GLY A 125 4.35 -0.40 0.98
CA GLY A 125 4.86 -0.82 2.29
C GLY A 125 3.87 -1.59 3.15
N TYR A 126 2.71 -1.98 2.60
CA TYR A 126 1.71 -2.81 3.30
C TYR A 126 0.86 -3.64 2.35
N GLU A 127 0.30 -4.73 2.86
CA GLU A 127 -0.67 -5.56 2.13
C GLU A 127 -2.11 -5.07 2.25
N ILE A 128 -2.92 -5.41 1.24
CA ILE A 128 -4.34 -5.13 1.20
C ILE A 128 -5.12 -6.30 1.83
N PRO A 129 -5.81 -6.08 2.96
CA PRO A 129 -6.56 -7.13 3.64
C PRO A 129 -7.73 -7.61 2.77
N ASP A 130 -8.02 -8.91 2.83
CA ASP A 130 -9.13 -9.51 2.09
C ASP A 130 -10.47 -9.28 2.80
N PRO A 131 -11.41 -8.53 2.21
CA PRO A 131 -12.70 -8.27 2.83
C PRO A 131 -13.74 -9.37 2.53
N PHE A 132 -13.42 -10.38 1.73
CA PHE A 132 -14.38 -11.38 1.27
C PHE A 132 -15.10 -12.08 2.44
N GLY A 133 -16.43 -12.11 2.39
CA GLY A 133 -17.27 -12.72 3.43
C GLY A 133 -17.39 -11.92 4.72
N ARG A 134 -16.90 -10.68 4.75
CA ARG A 134 -16.95 -9.78 5.91
C ARG A 134 -18.01 -8.70 5.74
N ASP A 135 -18.21 -7.91 6.80
CA ASP A 135 -19.10 -6.76 6.79
C ASP A 135 -18.58 -5.64 5.85
N LYS A 136 -19.46 -4.68 5.55
CA LYS A 136 -19.17 -3.57 4.65
C LYS A 136 -18.06 -2.63 5.17
N GLU A 137 -17.82 -2.54 6.48
CA GLU A 137 -16.73 -1.73 7.02
C GLU A 137 -15.36 -2.29 6.64
N CYS A 138 -15.24 -3.62 6.59
CA CYS A 138 -14.03 -4.26 6.08
C CYS A 138 -13.75 -3.86 4.62
N TYR A 139 -14.79 -3.74 3.78
CA TYR A 139 -14.65 -3.26 2.40
C TYR A 139 -14.24 -1.77 2.34
N ARG A 140 -14.77 -0.92 3.22
CA ARG A 140 -14.34 0.49 3.32
C ARG A 140 -12.89 0.63 3.77
N LEU A 141 -12.46 -0.19 4.72
CA LEU A 141 -11.05 -0.24 5.14
C LEU A 141 -10.14 -0.67 3.99
N THR A 142 -10.53 -1.73 3.26
CA THR A 142 -9.82 -2.19 2.07
C THR A 142 -9.72 -1.07 1.03
N TYR A 143 -10.82 -0.37 0.74
CA TYR A 143 -10.84 0.78 -0.17
C TYR A 143 -9.89 1.89 0.31
N THR A 144 -9.94 2.26 1.59
CA THR A 144 -9.09 3.32 2.16
C THR A 144 -7.61 2.97 2.01
N LYS A 145 -7.24 1.72 2.26
CA LYS A 145 -5.87 1.22 2.06
C LYS A 145 -5.44 1.23 0.60
N ILE A 146 -6.33 0.83 -0.31
CA ILE A 146 -6.09 0.86 -1.75
C ILE A 146 -5.84 2.32 -2.18
N ALA A 147 -6.77 3.23 -1.87
CA ALA A 147 -6.67 4.64 -2.22
C ALA A 147 -5.41 5.31 -1.65
N GLY A 148 -5.08 5.04 -0.38
CA GLY A 148 -3.88 5.58 0.27
C GLY A 148 -2.57 5.14 -0.38
N GLY A 149 -2.54 4.00 -1.08
CA GLY A 149 -1.34 3.48 -1.73
C GLY A 149 -1.19 3.89 -3.20
N MET A 150 -2.21 4.50 -3.81
CA MET A 150 -2.18 4.82 -5.24
C MET A 150 -1.11 5.84 -5.60
N ALA A 151 -0.86 6.83 -4.73
CA ALA A 151 0.20 7.81 -4.96
C ALA A 151 1.58 7.13 -5.08
N ALA A 152 1.87 6.14 -4.23
CA ALA A 152 3.12 5.38 -4.29
C ALA A 152 3.20 4.53 -5.57
N ILE A 153 2.08 3.90 -5.98
CA ILE A 153 1.98 3.14 -7.23
C ILE A 153 2.27 4.04 -8.44
N ILE A 154 1.64 5.20 -8.51
CA ILE A 154 1.84 6.15 -9.61
C ILE A 154 3.29 6.63 -9.63
N ALA A 155 3.85 7.03 -8.49
CA ALA A 155 5.24 7.49 -8.41
C ALA A 155 6.26 6.40 -8.80
N LYS A 156 5.98 5.13 -8.47
CA LYS A 156 6.84 4.00 -8.82
C LYS A 156 6.78 3.67 -10.32
N LEU A 157 5.57 3.67 -10.91
CA LEU A 157 5.35 3.29 -12.30
C LEU A 157 5.62 4.42 -13.29
N PHE A 158 5.49 5.67 -12.85
CA PHE A 158 5.66 6.86 -13.66
C PHE A 158 6.51 7.89 -12.91
N PRO A 159 7.80 7.60 -12.64
CA PRO A 159 8.68 8.52 -11.93
C PRO A 159 8.81 9.89 -12.63
N GLU A 160 8.64 9.94 -13.95
CA GLU A 160 8.62 11.16 -14.75
C GLU A 160 7.49 12.12 -14.35
N LEU A 161 6.35 11.61 -13.90
CA LEU A 161 5.21 12.41 -13.46
C LEU A 161 5.46 13.00 -12.06
N SER A 162 6.06 12.23 -11.17
CA SER A 162 6.43 12.71 -9.82
C SER A 162 7.44 13.86 -9.87
N ALA A 163 8.37 13.83 -10.83
CA ALA A 163 9.32 14.93 -11.04
C ALA A 163 8.65 16.18 -11.63
N ALA A 164 7.71 16.02 -12.57
CA ALA A 164 6.96 17.12 -13.17
C ALA A 164 6.02 17.82 -12.17
N GLU A 165 5.37 17.06 -11.28
CA GLU A 165 4.51 17.60 -10.21
C GLU A 165 5.31 18.37 -9.16
N SER A 166 6.50 17.89 -8.79
CA SER A 166 7.40 18.58 -7.85
C SER A 166 7.91 19.92 -8.42
N ALA A 167 8.17 19.97 -9.73
CA ALA A 167 8.53 21.21 -10.42
C ALA A 167 7.35 22.19 -10.50
N GLN A 168 6.15 21.71 -10.82
CA GLN A 168 4.93 22.54 -10.90
C GLN A 168 4.44 23.03 -9.53
N ALA A 169 4.63 22.26 -8.46
CA ALA A 169 4.32 22.68 -7.10
C ALA A 169 5.28 23.79 -6.63
N ALA A 170 6.57 23.70 -6.95
CA ALA A 170 7.55 24.75 -6.67
C ALA A 170 7.29 26.04 -7.48
N GLU A 171 6.74 25.92 -8.69
CA GLU A 171 6.31 27.07 -9.52
C GLU A 171 5.03 27.73 -8.96
N LYS A 172 4.05 26.93 -8.50
CA LYS A 172 2.82 27.42 -7.85
C LYS A 172 3.10 28.10 -6.51
N GLU A 173 4.02 27.58 -5.71
CA GLU A 173 4.41 28.18 -4.42
C GLU A 173 5.11 29.54 -4.61
N LYS A 174 5.79 29.75 -5.75
CA LYS A 174 6.35 31.06 -6.15
C LYS A 174 5.30 32.04 -6.68
N GLN A 175 4.21 31.55 -7.26
CA GLN A 175 3.13 32.40 -7.79
C GLN A 175 2.08 32.77 -6.71
N GLU A 176 1.87 31.95 -5.68
CA GLU A 176 0.88 32.20 -4.61
C GLU A 176 1.38 33.10 -3.47
N ASN A 177 2.65 33.53 -3.45
CA ASN A 177 3.15 34.38 -2.36
C ASN A 177 3.89 35.65 -2.82
N PRO A 178 3.18 36.68 -3.33
CA PRO A 178 3.78 38.00 -3.55
C PRO A 178 3.73 38.93 -2.33
N VAL A 179 3.23 38.48 -1.17
CA VAL A 179 2.98 39.35 0.00
C VAL A 179 3.71 38.84 1.23
N ARG A 180 5.05 38.84 1.21
CA ARG A 180 5.83 38.80 2.46
C ARG A 180 7.15 39.59 2.47
N GLU A 181 7.56 40.16 1.34
CA GLU A 181 8.72 41.06 1.29
C GLU A 181 8.36 42.55 1.47
N LYS A 182 7.14 43.00 1.12
CA LYS A 182 6.77 44.42 1.27
C LYS A 182 6.46 44.88 2.70
N GLU A 183 6.19 43.97 3.64
CA GLU A 183 5.91 44.33 5.05
C GLU A 183 7.16 44.35 5.95
N ARG A 184 8.30 43.78 5.51
CA ARG A 184 9.53 43.78 6.31
C ARG A 184 10.33 45.08 6.19
N GLU A 185 10.07 45.91 5.19
CA GLU A 185 10.78 47.17 4.99
C GLU A 185 10.13 48.38 5.70
N ALA A 186 8.90 48.24 6.21
CA ALA A 186 8.15 49.37 6.79
C ALA A 186 8.19 49.48 8.33
N THR A 187 8.98 48.68 9.06
CA THR A 187 9.01 48.77 10.54
C THR A 187 10.42 48.75 11.13
N VAL A 188 11.32 49.61 10.65
CA VAL A 188 12.54 49.98 11.39
C VAL A 188 12.34 51.35 12.03
N LYS A 189 11.67 51.39 13.20
CA LYS A 189 11.72 52.56 14.07
C LYS A 189 13.09 52.59 14.78
N PRO A 190 13.81 53.73 14.83
CA PRO A 190 15.10 53.80 15.50
C PRO A 190 14.92 53.67 17.01
N ARG A 191 15.56 52.65 17.61
CA ARG A 191 15.62 52.50 19.08
C ARG A 191 16.63 53.52 19.63
N LYS A 192 16.20 54.34 20.60
CA LYS A 192 17.05 55.25 21.37
C LYS A 192 18.21 54.51 22.05
N PRO A 193 19.39 55.13 22.24
CA PRO A 193 20.54 54.48 22.88
C PRO A 193 20.25 54.24 24.36
N ARG A 194 20.42 52.99 24.81
CA ARG A 194 20.34 52.61 26.23
C ARG A 194 21.71 52.82 26.89
N ALA A 195 21.70 53.53 28.01
CA ALA A 195 22.86 53.85 28.84
C ALA A 195 23.55 52.59 29.44
N LYS A 196 24.88 52.64 29.56
CA LYS A 196 25.71 51.67 30.33
C LYS A 196 25.45 51.83 31.83
N PRO A 197 25.24 50.74 32.59
CA PRO A 197 26.23 50.34 33.61
C PRO A 197 26.21 48.80 33.86
N ARG A 198 27.10 48.10 34.58
CA ARG A 198 28.32 48.31 35.37
C ARG A 198 28.96 46.91 35.52
N LYS A 199 30.29 46.80 35.62
CA LYS A 199 30.99 45.56 36.01
C LYS A 199 30.58 45.14 37.43
N ARG A 200 30.30 43.86 37.67
CA ARG A 200 30.40 43.28 39.02
C ARG A 200 30.73 41.78 39.02
N VAL A 201 32.02 41.51 39.22
CA VAL A 201 32.64 40.56 40.18
C VAL A 201 32.19 39.10 40.17
N ALA A 202 33.12 38.22 39.80
CA ALA A 202 33.10 36.78 40.04
C ALA A 202 33.12 36.45 41.54
N ARG A 203 32.34 35.44 41.94
CA ARG A 203 32.58 34.69 43.18
C ARG A 203 32.47 33.19 42.92
N SER A 204 33.57 32.54 43.26
CA SER A 204 33.83 31.12 43.45
C SER A 204 33.06 30.53 44.64
N GLY A 205 33.04 29.19 44.71
CA GLY A 205 32.71 28.42 45.92
C GLY A 205 31.59 27.40 45.69
N THR A 206 31.90 26.14 45.36
CA THR A 206 32.17 24.99 46.26
C THR A 206 30.92 24.13 46.53
N GLU A 207 31.03 22.88 46.06
CA GLU A 207 30.59 21.61 46.66
C GLU A 207 29.25 21.49 47.41
N ARG A 208 28.47 20.47 47.04
CA ARG A 208 28.32 19.26 47.88
C ARG A 208 27.60 18.10 47.18
N MET A 209 28.15 16.93 47.42
CA MET A 209 27.70 15.57 47.10
C MET A 209 26.48 15.12 47.93
N SER A 210 25.98 13.94 47.52
CA SER A 210 25.17 12.94 48.26
C SER A 210 23.65 13.15 48.21
N SER A 211 22.77 12.14 48.10
CA SER A 211 22.85 10.67 48.25
C SER A 211 21.54 10.08 47.68
N ALA A 212 21.57 9.07 46.81
CA ALA A 212 21.27 7.65 47.09
C ALA A 212 19.99 7.32 47.92
N LYS A 213 19.01 6.64 47.27
CA LYS A 213 18.18 5.52 47.78
C LYS A 213 17.28 5.01 46.62
N LYS A 214 17.62 3.91 45.95
CA LYS A 214 17.18 2.51 46.21
C LYS A 214 15.66 2.35 46.44
N SER A 215 14.96 1.81 45.46
CA SER A 215 13.87 0.85 45.69
C SER A 215 13.82 -0.19 44.57
N THR A 216 14.54 -1.28 44.81
CA THR A 216 14.38 -2.58 44.17
C THR A 216 13.30 -3.37 44.90
N ALA A 217 12.30 -3.88 44.19
CA ALA A 217 11.47 -5.03 44.57
C ALA A 217 11.47 -5.97 43.34
N LYS A 218 12.31 -7.01 43.27
CA LYS A 218 12.21 -8.35 43.89
C LYS A 218 10.88 -9.03 43.51
N LYS A 219 10.84 -9.77 42.40
CA LYS A 219 11.16 -11.21 42.19
C LYS A 219 10.01 -12.17 42.52
N ALA A 220 9.70 -12.96 41.50
CA ALA A 220 9.33 -14.38 41.53
C ALA A 220 7.89 -14.78 41.93
N SER A 221 7.18 -15.32 40.94
CA SER A 221 6.67 -16.69 41.07
C SER A 221 6.86 -17.43 39.74
N ALA A 222 7.40 -18.63 39.86
CA ALA A 222 7.66 -19.56 38.78
C ALA A 222 6.81 -20.81 39.01
N LYS A 223 6.49 -21.47 37.89
CA LYS A 223 6.45 -22.93 37.71
C LYS A 223 5.09 -23.65 37.86
N MET A 224 4.97 -24.67 37.00
CA MET A 224 4.06 -25.83 36.97
C MET A 224 2.77 -25.62 36.13
N LYS A 225 2.50 -26.37 35.05
CA LYS A 225 2.76 -27.80 34.76
C LYS A 225 2.91 -28.08 33.26
N ALA A 226 3.95 -28.84 32.92
CA ALA A 226 3.94 -29.76 31.81
C ALA A 226 3.13 -31.03 32.16
N ALA A 227 2.80 -31.80 31.12
CA ALA A 227 2.23 -33.16 31.10
C ALA A 227 0.70 -33.30 30.92
N LYS A 228 0.30 -33.52 29.66
CA LYS A 228 -0.40 -34.75 29.29
C LYS A 228 -0.06 -35.15 27.84
N LYS A 229 0.73 -36.21 27.73
CA LYS A 229 0.94 -37.02 26.53
C LYS A 229 -0.34 -37.82 26.20
N SER A 230 -0.52 -38.06 24.90
CA SER A 230 -0.99 -39.31 24.27
C SER A 230 -2.31 -39.96 24.73
N SER A 231 -3.31 -39.90 23.86
CA SER A 231 -4.29 -40.95 23.49
C SER A 231 -5.36 -40.24 22.63
N ALA A 232 -5.80 -40.70 21.46
CA ALA A 232 -5.80 -42.02 20.88
C ALA A 232 -5.81 -41.92 19.35
N SER A 233 -4.95 -42.70 18.70
CA SER A 233 -5.28 -43.34 17.44
C SER A 233 -6.42 -44.33 17.66
N VAL A 234 -7.05 -44.75 16.56
CA VAL A 234 -8.16 -45.71 16.47
C VAL A 234 -9.51 -45.02 16.61
N VAL A 235 -10.18 -44.82 15.46
CA VAL A 235 -11.57 -45.21 15.18
C VAL A 235 -11.93 -44.64 13.78
N PHE A 236 -12.39 -45.53 12.90
CA PHE A 236 -12.91 -45.33 11.53
C PHE A 236 -11.93 -45.22 10.35
N ALA A 237 -11.08 -46.25 10.23
CA ALA A 237 -10.88 -46.91 8.95
C ALA A 237 -12.12 -47.77 8.64
N GLU A 238 -13.15 -47.17 8.03
CA GLU A 238 -14.30 -47.92 7.49
C GLU A 238 -15.04 -47.09 6.44
N LYS A 239 -14.37 -46.81 5.31
CA LYS A 239 -15.03 -46.33 4.08
C LYS A 239 -14.23 -46.63 2.81
N GLU A 240 -13.61 -47.81 2.76
CA GLU A 240 -13.21 -48.47 1.52
C GLU A 240 -13.94 -49.82 1.44
N LYS A 241 -15.12 -49.80 0.80
CA LYS A 241 -15.78 -50.94 0.11
C LYS A 241 -17.18 -50.51 -0.34
N LYS A 242 -17.24 -49.66 -1.36
CA LYS A 242 -18.42 -49.46 -2.23
C LYS A 242 -18.01 -48.66 -3.45
N SER A 243 -17.24 -49.30 -4.33
CA SER A 243 -16.93 -48.84 -5.68
C SER A 243 -16.22 -49.97 -6.43
N LYS A 244 -16.92 -51.09 -6.60
CA LYS A 244 -16.65 -52.15 -7.58
C LYS A 244 -17.92 -52.98 -7.64
N ASP A 245 -18.85 -52.49 -8.43
CA ASP A 245 -19.86 -53.22 -9.20
C ASP A 245 -20.32 -52.26 -10.30
#